data_AF-A0A066YTI3-F1
#
_entry.id   AF-A0A066YTI3-F1
#
_cell.length_a   1.000
_cell.length_b   1.000
_cell.length_c   1.000
_cell.angle_alpha   90.00
_cell.angle_beta   90.00
_cell.angle_gamma   90.00
#
_symmetry.space_group_name_H-M   'P 1'
#
loop_
_entity.id
_entity.type
_entity.pdbx_description
1 polymer ?
#
loop_
_entity_poly.entity_id
_entity_poly.type
_entity_poly.pdbx_seq_one_letter_code
_entity_poly.pdbx_strand_id
1 'polypeptide(L)' 'MEEPKAAGGGRTSDPRERTSLMAALAEAVRDRDERSLRRLLARFAVQVTFADLHALRDALDPRHHRGRHPDPP' A
#
# COMPACT_ATOMS: atom_id res chain seq x y z
N MET A 1 0.77 -23.32 -36.16
CA MET A 1 1.22 -23.32 -34.75
C MET A 1 1.08 -21.90 -34.28
N GLU A 2 -0.01 -21.57 -33.61
CA GLU A 2 -0.22 -20.23 -33.06
C GLU A 2 -0.42 -20.34 -31.55
N GLU A 3 0.64 -20.05 -30.81
CA GLU A 3 0.54 -19.37 -29.52
C GLU A 3 1.55 -18.22 -29.59
N PRO A 4 1.17 -17.01 -29.16
CA PRO A 4 1.32 -16.72 -27.73
C PRO A 4 0.24 -15.78 -27.20
N LYS A 5 -0.64 -16.26 -26.31
CA LYS A 5 -1.42 -15.34 -25.47
C LYS A 5 -0.71 -15.16 -24.14
N ALA A 6 0.35 -14.36 -24.17
CA ALA A 6 0.90 -13.72 -22.98
C ALA A 6 -0.18 -12.75 -22.42
N ALA A 7 -1.04 -13.27 -21.55
CA ALA A 7 -1.96 -12.47 -20.75
C ALA A 7 -1.18 -11.75 -19.63
N GLY A 8 -0.31 -10.82 -20.03
CA GLY A 8 0.32 -9.84 -19.16
C GLY A 8 -0.44 -8.52 -19.26
N GLY A 9 -0.87 -7.99 -18.12
CA GLY A 9 -1.26 -6.59 -17.97
C GLY A 9 -2.74 -6.36 -17.69
N GLY A 10 -3.05 -5.86 -16.49
CA GLY A 10 -4.31 -5.18 -16.23
C GLY A 10 -5.23 -5.78 -15.17
N ARG A 11 -4.72 -6.47 -14.13
CA ARG A 11 -5.44 -6.43 -12.85
C ARG A 11 -5.14 -5.08 -12.22
N THR A 12 -5.95 -4.08 -12.56
CA THR A 12 -6.08 -2.88 -11.73
C THR A 12 -6.50 -3.36 -10.35
N SER A 13 -5.55 -3.51 -9.42
CA SER A 13 -5.85 -3.88 -8.04
C SER A 13 -6.92 -2.92 -7.54
N ASP A 14 -8.02 -3.49 -7.06
CA ASP A 14 -9.21 -2.74 -6.66
C ASP A 14 -8.80 -1.67 -5.62
N PRO A 15 -9.28 -0.43 -5.73
CA PRO A 15 -8.90 0.67 -4.83
C PRO A 15 -9.17 0.33 -3.35
N ARG A 16 -10.15 -0.53 -3.05
CA ARG A 16 -10.42 -1.01 -1.70
C ARG A 16 -9.36 -2.01 -1.22
N GLU A 17 -8.86 -2.87 -2.10
CA GLU A 17 -7.74 -3.77 -1.79
C GLU A 17 -6.45 -3.00 -1.53
N ARG A 18 -6.20 -1.92 -2.29
CA ARG A 18 -5.09 -0.99 -2.05
C ARG A 18 -5.20 -0.28 -0.69
N THR A 19 -6.40 0.22 -0.36
CA THR A 19 -6.65 0.89 0.93
C THR A 19 -6.42 -0.08 2.10
N SER A 20 -6.89 -1.32 1.96
CA SER A 20 -6.71 -2.38 2.96
C SER A 20 -5.23 -2.77 3.14
N LEU A 21 -4.47 -2.83 2.04
CA LEU A 21 -3.03 -3.11 2.08
C LEU A 21 -2.22 -1.99 2.78
N MET A 22 -2.58 -0.72 2.57
CA MET A 22 -1.96 0.41 3.25
C MET A 22 -2.22 0.39 4.76
N ALA A 23 -3.47 0.08 5.16
CA ALA A 23 -3.80 -0.07 6.57
C ALA A 23 -3.01 -1.21 7.23
N ALA A 24 -2.88 -2.36 6.56
CA ALA A 24 -2.09 -3.49 7.05
C ALA A 24 -0.59 -3.17 7.17
N LEU A 25 -0.03 -2.36 6.25
CA LEU A 25 1.35 -1.87 6.33
C LEU A 25 1.55 -0.94 7.52
N ALA A 26 0.63 0.01 7.75
CA ALA A 26 0.70 0.93 8.88
C ALA A 26 0.63 0.18 10.23
N GLU A 27 -0.21 -0.86 10.31
CA GLU A 27 -0.31 -1.68 11.52
C GLU A 27 0.96 -2.51 11.75
N ALA A 28 1.52 -3.14 10.72
CA ALA A 28 2.77 -3.89 10.84
C ALA A 28 3.95 -3.02 11.28
N VAL A 29 4.00 -1.74 10.87
CA VAL A 29 5.00 -0.77 11.36
C VAL A 29 4.76 -0.42 12.82
N ARG A 30 3.50 -0.22 13.22
CA ARG A 30 3.12 0.07 14.61
C ARG A 30 3.48 -1.07 15.55
N ASP A 31 3.18 -2.30 15.15
CA ASP A 31 3.44 -3.53 15.93
C ASP A 31 4.90 -3.97 15.89
N ARG A 32 5.74 -3.30 15.08
CA ARG A 32 7.12 -3.71 14.77
C ARG A 32 7.21 -5.15 14.26
N ASP A 33 6.16 -5.63 13.59
CA ASP A 33 6.16 -6.94 12.96
C ASP A 33 6.92 -6.88 11.62
N GLU A 34 8.24 -7.04 11.70
CA GLU A 34 9.11 -7.02 10.54
C GLU A 34 8.78 -8.11 9.51
N ARG A 35 8.27 -9.27 9.94
CA ARG A 35 7.96 -10.38 9.05
C ARG A 35 6.73 -10.06 8.22
N SER A 36 5.69 -9.53 8.85
CA SER A 36 4.49 -9.08 8.17
C SER A 36 4.79 -7.86 7.28
N LEU A 37 5.60 -6.92 7.75
CA LEU A 37 6.04 -5.77 6.97
C LEU A 37 6.75 -6.19 5.68
N ARG A 38 7.75 -7.08 5.76
CA ARG A 38 8.47 -7.59 4.56
C ARG A 38 7.53 -8.28 3.57
N ARG A 39 6.60 -9.10 4.07
CA ARG A 39 5.64 -9.81 3.22
C ARG A 39 4.65 -8.86 2.53
N LEU A 40 4.17 -7.85 3.25
CA LEU A 40 3.25 -6.84 2.70
C LEU A 40 3.97 -5.93 1.70
N LEU A 41 5.21 -5.53 1.96
CA LEU A 41 6.04 -4.76 1.01
C LEU A 41 6.32 -5.54 -0.27
N ALA A 42 6.63 -6.83 -0.19
CA ALA A 42 6.83 -7.67 -1.37
C ALA A 42 5.55 -7.77 -2.21
N ARG A 43 4.39 -7.95 -1.55
CA ARG A 43 3.08 -7.97 -2.23
C ARG A 43 2.70 -6.62 -2.83
N PHE A 44 3.12 -5.53 -2.19
CA PHE A 44 2.91 -4.18 -2.68
C PHE A 44 3.76 -3.89 -3.92
N ALA A 45 5.06 -4.23 -3.89
CA ALA A 45 5.99 -4.01 -5.01
C ALA A 45 5.55 -4.70 -6.32
N VAL A 46 4.86 -5.85 -6.23
CA VAL A 46 4.27 -6.55 -7.38
C VAL A 46 3.09 -5.79 -8.01
N GLN A 47 2.43 -4.91 -7.25
CA GLN A 47 1.18 -4.24 -7.63
C GLN A 47 1.32 -2.70 -7.75
N VAL A 48 2.51 -2.16 -7.51
CA VAL A 48 2.71 -0.72 -7.32
C VAL A 48 2.95 0.03 -8.64
N THR A 49 2.28 1.16 -8.78
CA THR A 49 2.57 2.20 -9.77
C THR A 49 3.19 3.41 -9.07
N PHE A 50 3.85 4.32 -9.79
CA PHE A 50 4.55 5.45 -9.18
C PHE A 50 3.66 6.33 -8.27
N ALA A 51 2.36 6.43 -8.58
CA ALA A 51 1.38 7.15 -7.77
C ALA A 51 1.15 6.52 -6.37
N ASP A 52 1.27 5.20 -6.25
CA ASP A 52 1.06 4.51 -4.97
C ASP A 52 2.24 4.68 -4.00
N LEU A 53 3.44 4.94 -4.52
CA LEU A 53 4.62 5.23 -3.70
C LEU A 53 4.45 6.55 -2.95
N HIS A 54 3.80 7.54 -3.58
CA HIS A 54 3.44 8.79 -2.90
C HIS A 54 2.43 8.56 -1.78
N ALA A 55 1.37 7.77 -2.03
CA ALA A 55 0.38 7.42 -1.01
C ALA A 55 1.00 6.63 0.17
N LEU A 56 1.92 5.70 -0.12
CA LEU A 56 2.64 4.96 0.93
C LEU A 56 3.52 5.89 1.77
N ARG A 57 4.27 6.80 1.13
CA ARG A 57 5.09 7.79 1.83
C ARG A 57 4.24 8.63 2.77
N ASP A 58 3.09 9.11 2.30
CA ASP A 58 2.21 9.96 3.10
C ASP A 58 1.56 9.16 4.26
N ALA A 59 1.25 7.87 4.05
CA ALA A 59 0.75 6.97 5.11
C ALA A 59 1.80 6.62 6.16
N LEU A 60 3.08 6.56 5.78
CA LEU A 60 4.20 6.31 6.68
C LEU A 60 4.68 7.58 7.39
N ASP A 61 4.35 8.78 6.90
CA ASP A 61 4.75 10.04 7.51
C ASP A 61 4.05 10.22 8.87
N PRO A 62 4.77 10.11 10.00
CA PRO A 62 4.19 10.29 11.33
C PRO A 62 3.68 11.72 11.56
N ARG A 63 4.11 12.69 10.75
CA ARG A 63 3.61 14.08 10.82
C ARG A 63 2.19 14.21 10.29
N HIS A 64 1.80 13.38 9.32
CA HIS A 64 0.44 13.38 8.77
C HIS A 64 -0.57 12.79 9.77
N HIS A 65 -0.14 11.81 10.58
CA HIS A 65 -0.96 11.25 11.67
C HIS A 65 -1.19 12.22 12.84
N ARG A 66 -0.40 13.31 12.95
CA ARG A 66 -0.54 14.32 14.00
C ARG A 66 -1.47 15.49 13.65
N GLY A 67 -1.97 15.55 12.42
CA GLY A 67 -2.69 16.73 11.89
C GLY A 67 -4.21 16.74 12.06
N ARG A 68 -4.82 15.71 12.66
CA ARG A 68 -6.28 15.67 12.87
C ARG A 68 -6.65 15.70 14.36
N HIS A 69 -6.19 16.74 15.04
CA HIS A 69 -6.92 17.23 16.21
C HIS A 69 -7.97 18.20 15.68
N PRO A 70 -9.28 17.85 15.67
CA PRO A 70 -10.30 18.88 15.48
C PRO A 70 -10.23 19.79 16.70
N ASP A 71 -9.68 20.98 16.53
CA ASP A 71 -9.79 22.05 17.50
C ASP A 71 -11.28 22.42 17.61
N PRO A 72 -11.95 22.19 18.76
CA PRO A 72 -13.32 22.62 18.93
C PRO A 72 -13.35 24.11 19.34
N PRO A 73 -14.21 24.96 18.73
CA PRO A 73 -14.53 26.26 19.31
C PRO A 73 -15.28 26.13 20.64
#